data_AF-A0A3N5GB76-F1
#
_entry.id   AF-A0A3N5GB76-F1
#
_cell.length_a   1.000
_cell.length_b   1.000
_cell.length_c   1.000
_cell.angle_alpha   90.00
_cell.angle_beta   90.00
_cell.angle_gamma   90.00
#
_symmetry.space_group_name_H-M   'P 1'
#
loop_
_entity.id
_entity.type
_entity.pdbx_description
1 polymer ?
#
loop_
_entity_poly.entity_id
_entity_poly.type
_entity_poly.pdbx_seq_one_letter_code
_entity_poly.pdbx_strand_id
1 'polypeptide(L)'
;MKRLLLSLALVCGASIRVAAQGELLSSSRSGPLPVDRTGEDVYRAACMTCHGPDGTGSPKSVVGFDVPVPDFSDCAFSTAEPDPDWHAVVHEGGSIRGLDR
;
A
#
# COMPACT_ATOMS: atom_id res chain seq x y z
N MET A 1 69.79 -22.94 -13.29
CA MET A 1 69.06 -24.03 -13.95
C MET A 1 67.56 -23.76 -13.84
N LYS A 2 66.95 -23.52 -15.01
CA LYS A 2 65.60 -23.91 -15.42
C LYS A 2 64.44 -23.63 -14.43
N ARG A 3 63.66 -22.57 -14.69
CA ARG A 3 62.31 -22.60 -15.34
C ARG A 3 61.23 -22.97 -14.31
N LEU A 4 60.19 -22.17 -14.08
CA LEU A 4 58.96 -22.18 -14.88
C LEU A 4 58.00 -21.09 -14.32
N LEU A 5 57.50 -20.22 -15.21
CA LEU A 5 56.10 -19.72 -15.28
C LEU A 5 55.54 -19.01 -14.04
N LEU A 6 55.55 -17.67 -13.94
CA LEU A 6 54.71 -16.73 -14.69
C LEU A 6 53.31 -17.30 -15.03
N SER A 7 52.37 -17.14 -14.11
CA SER A 7 50.93 -17.23 -14.39
C SER A 7 50.32 -15.86 -14.14
N LEU A 8 50.44 -15.00 -15.15
CA LEU A 8 49.66 -13.78 -15.30
C LEU A 8 48.22 -14.20 -15.58
N ALA A 9 47.44 -14.45 -14.53
CA ALA A 9 46.00 -14.54 -14.65
C ALA A 9 45.49 -13.11 -14.90
N LEU A 10 45.40 -12.75 -16.17
CA LEU A 10 44.71 -11.58 -16.66
C LEU A 10 43.23 -11.72 -16.25
N VAL A 11 42.88 -11.17 -15.09
CA VAL A 11 41.48 -11.04 -14.67
C VAL A 11 40.88 -9.98 -15.60
N CYS A 12 40.35 -10.45 -16.73
CA CYS A 12 39.57 -9.66 -17.66
C CYS A 12 38.39 -9.10 -16.87
N GLY A 13 38.40 -7.78 -16.66
CA GLY A 13 37.36 -7.06 -15.94
C GLY A 13 36.01 -7.31 -16.57
N ALA A 14 35.20 -8.17 -15.94
CA ALA A 14 33.77 -8.17 -16.14
C ALA A 14 33.24 -6.93 -15.39
N SER A 15 33.14 -5.82 -16.13
CA SER A 15 32.46 -4.63 -15.66
C SER A 15 31.05 -5.02 -15.21
N ILE A 16 30.84 -5.06 -13.89
CA ILE A 16 29.51 -5.17 -13.31
C ILE A 16 28.79 -3.89 -13.73
N ARG A 17 28.03 -3.96 -14.82
CA ARG A 17 27.02 -2.95 -15.16
C ARG A 17 25.95 -3.11 -14.09
N VAL A 18 26.04 -2.30 -13.04
CA VAL A 18 24.90 -2.06 -12.14
C VAL A 18 23.81 -1.48 -13.02
N ALA A 19 22.92 -2.35 -13.50
CA ALA A 19 21.69 -1.94 -14.14
C ALA A 19 20.94 -1.05 -13.15
N ALA A 20 20.40 0.04 -13.69
CA ALA A 20 19.70 1.09 -12.97
C ALA A 20 18.92 0.54 -11.77
N GLN A 21 19.24 1.06 -10.59
CA GLN A 21 18.28 1.13 -9.51
C GLN A 21 17.15 2.01 -10.03
N GLY A 22 16.21 1.40 -10.76
CA GLY A 22 14.90 2.00 -10.99
C GLY A 22 14.34 2.19 -9.59
N GLU A 23 14.25 3.45 -9.18
CA GLU A 23 13.68 3.85 -7.92
C GLU A 23 12.26 3.32 -7.83
N LEU A 24 12.12 2.12 -7.26
CA LEU A 24 10.98 1.72 -6.47
C LEU A 24 11.02 2.48 -5.14
N LEU A 25 11.22 3.80 -5.21
CA LEU A 25 10.76 4.66 -4.13
C LEU A 25 9.26 4.75 -4.33
N SER A 26 8.58 3.82 -3.68
CA SER A 26 7.20 3.98 -3.26
C SER A 26 7.11 5.36 -2.62
N SER A 27 6.68 6.33 -3.41
CA SER A 27 6.47 7.69 -2.96
C SER A 27 5.30 7.60 -1.99
N SER A 28 5.59 7.51 -0.70
CA SER A 28 4.72 8.10 0.31
C SER A 28 4.60 9.57 -0.09
N ARG A 29 3.60 9.88 -0.90
CA ARG A 29 3.22 11.24 -1.22
C ARG A 29 2.61 11.84 0.03
N SER A 30 3.46 12.26 0.95
CA SER A 30 3.06 13.05 2.13
C SER A 30 2.75 14.51 1.78
N GLY A 31 2.33 14.77 0.54
CA GLY A 31 1.97 16.09 0.04
C GLY A 31 0.43 16.26 -0.01
N PRO A 32 -0.07 17.50 -0.08
CA PRO A 32 -1.49 17.75 -0.29
C PRO A 32 -1.99 17.03 -1.54
N LEU A 33 -3.18 16.43 -1.45
CA LEU A 33 -3.86 15.91 -2.64
C LEU A 33 -4.16 17.05 -3.63
N PRO A 34 -4.20 16.77 -4.95
CA PRO A 34 -4.61 17.75 -5.95
C PRO A 34 -5.97 18.39 -5.62
N VAL A 35 -6.23 19.61 -6.08
CA VAL A 35 -7.52 20.29 -5.85
C VAL A 35 -8.67 19.53 -6.54
N ASP A 36 -8.38 18.89 -7.67
CA ASP A 36 -9.27 18.08 -8.50
C ASP A 36 -9.21 16.57 -8.18
N ARG A 37 -8.70 16.21 -7.01
CA ARG A 37 -8.63 14.82 -6.53
C ARG A 37 -9.96 14.07 -6.66
N THR A 38 -9.85 12.83 -7.08
CA THR A 38 -10.95 11.86 -7.16
C THR A 38 -11.18 11.17 -5.81
N GLY A 39 -12.29 10.42 -5.70
CA GLY A 39 -12.51 9.54 -4.55
C GLY A 39 -11.42 8.46 -4.42
N GLU A 40 -10.90 7.95 -5.55
CA GLU A 40 -9.81 6.97 -5.54
C GLU A 40 -8.53 7.59 -4.96
N ASP A 41 -8.17 8.83 -5.33
CA ASP A 41 -6.99 9.50 -4.78
C ASP A 41 -7.07 9.63 -3.25
N VAL A 42 -8.25 10.00 -2.73
CA VAL A 42 -8.50 10.11 -1.29
C VAL A 42 -8.41 8.73 -0.63
N TYR A 43 -9.06 7.73 -1.22
CA TYR A 43 -9.08 6.36 -0.68
C TYR A 43 -7.66 5.77 -0.57
N ARG A 44 -6.85 5.92 -1.62
CA ARG A 44 -5.47 5.45 -1.63
C ARG A 44 -4.58 6.20 -0.65
N ALA A 45 -4.83 7.48 -0.42
CA ALA A 45 -4.03 8.28 0.49
C ALA A 45 -4.36 8.06 1.98
N ALA A 46 -5.63 7.80 2.31
CA ALA A 46 -6.12 7.81 3.69
C ALA A 46 -6.70 6.48 4.19
N CYS A 47 -7.32 5.68 3.31
CA CYS A 47 -8.17 4.57 3.71
C CYS A 47 -7.52 3.20 3.51
N MET A 48 -6.74 3.04 2.42
CA MET A 48 -6.29 1.72 1.96
C MET A 48 -5.39 0.97 2.94
N THR A 49 -4.72 1.65 3.86
CA THR A 49 -3.86 1.00 4.87
C THR A 49 -4.65 0.06 5.78
N CYS A 50 -5.92 0.39 6.05
CA CYS A 50 -6.81 -0.44 6.87
C CYS A 50 -7.84 -1.18 6.02
N HIS A 51 -8.37 -0.53 4.97
CA HIS A 51 -9.42 -1.10 4.13
C HIS A 51 -8.91 -1.92 2.93
N GLY A 52 -7.58 -2.02 2.76
CA GLY A 52 -6.98 -2.69 1.61
C GLY A 52 -6.99 -1.82 0.35
N PRO A 53 -6.19 -2.16 -0.67
CA PRO A 53 -6.17 -1.41 -1.93
C PRO A 53 -7.45 -1.56 -2.77
N ASP A 54 -8.23 -2.62 -2.51
CA ASP A 54 -9.44 -3.01 -3.23
C ASP A 54 -10.72 -2.94 -2.38
N GLY A 55 -10.64 -2.46 -1.14
CA GLY A 55 -11.80 -2.37 -0.25
C GLY A 55 -12.15 -3.65 0.50
N THR A 56 -11.36 -4.73 0.38
CA THR A 56 -11.68 -6.03 0.99
C THR A 56 -11.21 -6.17 2.45
N GLY A 57 -10.56 -5.13 2.99
CA GLY A 57 -10.00 -5.13 4.34
C GLY A 57 -8.55 -5.60 4.39
N SER A 58 -7.76 -4.97 5.26
CA SER A 58 -6.36 -5.38 5.53
C SER A 58 -6.29 -6.49 6.59
N PRO A 59 -5.27 -7.37 6.54
CA PRO A 59 -5.17 -8.49 7.45
C PRO A 59 -4.96 -8.03 8.90
N LYS A 60 -5.36 -8.87 9.87
CA LYS A 60 -5.18 -8.61 11.31
C LYS A 60 -3.75 -8.23 11.71
N SER A 61 -2.75 -8.78 11.01
CA SER A 61 -1.34 -8.42 11.25
C SER A 61 -1.01 -6.96 10.92
N VAL A 62 -1.81 -6.29 10.09
CA VAL A 62 -1.67 -4.87 9.74
C VAL A 62 -2.49 -3.99 10.68
N VAL A 63 -3.76 -4.35 10.91
CA VAL A 63 -4.71 -3.47 11.65
C VAL A 63 -4.75 -3.72 13.15
N GLY A 64 -4.38 -4.92 13.62
CA GLY A 64 -4.39 -5.28 15.04
C GLY A 64 -5.78 -5.44 15.67
N PHE A 65 -6.86 -5.22 14.92
CA PHE A 65 -8.23 -5.35 15.41
C PHE A 65 -8.65 -6.82 15.59
N ASP A 66 -9.46 -7.08 16.60
CA ASP A 66 -10.13 -8.37 16.77
C ASP A 66 -11.34 -8.52 15.83
N VAL A 67 -12.05 -7.41 15.60
CA VAL A 67 -13.13 -7.31 14.61
C VAL A 67 -12.51 -7.11 13.22
N PRO A 68 -12.88 -7.92 12.21
CA PRO A 68 -12.36 -7.73 10.86
C PRO A 68 -12.82 -6.39 10.28
N VAL A 69 -11.93 -5.76 9.50
CA VAL A 69 -12.32 -4.59 8.71
C VAL A 69 -13.36 -5.03 7.67
N PRO A 70 -14.45 -4.28 7.46
CA PRO A 70 -15.49 -4.68 6.52
C PRO A 70 -14.97 -4.80 5.08
N ASP A 71 -15.50 -5.78 4.36
CA ASP A 71 -15.29 -5.96 2.93
C ASP A 71 -16.34 -5.15 2.16
N PHE A 72 -15.91 -4.06 1.53
CA PHE A 72 -16.80 -3.20 0.77
C PHE A 72 -17.29 -3.82 -0.55
N SER A 73 -16.73 -4.95 -0.97
CA SER A 73 -17.24 -5.72 -2.11
C SER A 73 -18.47 -6.57 -1.75
N ASP A 74 -18.77 -6.75 -0.46
CA ASP A 74 -20.01 -7.35 -0.01
C ASP A 74 -21.17 -6.35 -0.16
N CYS A 75 -21.99 -6.55 -1.20
CA CYS A 75 -23.15 -5.72 -1.47
C CYS A 75 -24.11 -5.64 -0.27
N ALA A 76 -24.33 -6.73 0.45
CA ALA A 76 -25.30 -6.75 1.55
C ALA A 76 -24.86 -5.83 2.70
N PHE A 77 -23.54 -5.73 2.92
CA PHE A 77 -22.95 -4.80 3.88
C PHE A 77 -22.94 -3.37 3.34
N SER A 78 -22.35 -3.15 2.15
CA SER A 78 -22.09 -1.80 1.63
C SER A 78 -23.34 -1.01 1.27
N THR A 79 -24.43 -1.69 0.90
CA THR A 79 -25.68 -1.01 0.49
C THR A 79 -26.74 -0.98 1.59
N ALA A 80 -26.43 -1.40 2.81
CA ALA A 80 -27.38 -1.38 3.92
C ALA A 80 -27.74 0.06 4.33
N GLU A 81 -26.81 1.01 4.17
CA GLU A 81 -26.94 2.40 4.60
C GLU A 81 -26.87 3.38 3.41
N PRO A 82 -27.59 4.52 3.46
CA PRO A 82 -27.53 5.55 2.42
C PRO A 82 -26.23 6.37 2.49
N ASP A 83 -25.86 7.04 1.39
CA ASP A 83 -24.63 7.85 1.31
C ASP A 83 -24.40 8.84 2.49
N PRO A 84 -25.42 9.58 2.99
CA PRO A 84 -25.22 10.49 4.12
C PRO A 84 -24.74 9.79 5.39
N ASP A 85 -25.09 8.51 5.56
CA ASP A 85 -24.72 7.75 6.74
C ASP A 85 -23.28 7.23 6.62
N TRP A 86 -22.85 6.85 5.42
CA TRP A 86 -21.44 6.61 5.13
C TRP A 86 -20.58 7.86 5.34
N HIS A 87 -21.05 9.04 4.92
CA HIS A 87 -20.35 10.29 5.19
C HIS A 87 -20.19 10.56 6.69
N ALA A 88 -21.22 10.30 7.48
CA ALA A 88 -21.14 10.43 8.94
C ALA A 88 -20.08 9.48 9.53
N VAL A 89 -20.05 8.21 9.11
CA VAL A 89 -19.03 7.24 9.56
C VAL A 89 -17.62 7.69 9.21
N VAL A 90 -17.40 8.27 8.02
CA VAL A 90 -16.08 8.77 7.60
C VAL A 90 -15.60 9.93 8.49
N HIS A 91 -16.49 10.81 8.92
CA HIS A 91 -16.13 11.97 9.73
C HIS A 91 -16.11 11.70 11.25
N GLU A 92 -16.97 10.82 11.73
CA GLU A 92 -17.28 10.69 13.16
C GLU A 92 -17.02 9.26 13.69
N GLY A 93 -16.70 8.32 12.82
CA GLY A 93 -16.45 6.92 13.15
C GLY A 93 -17.72 6.07 13.20
N GLY A 94 -17.52 4.75 13.33
CA GLY A 94 -18.60 3.77 13.26
C GLY A 94 -19.66 3.89 14.36
N SER A 95 -19.30 4.36 15.55
CA SER A 95 -20.21 4.43 16.71
C SER A 95 -21.42 5.32 16.49
N ILE A 96 -21.31 6.38 15.69
CA ILE A 96 -22.44 7.29 15.43
C ILE A 96 -23.57 6.57 14.64
N ARG A 97 -23.23 5.50 13.93
CA ARG A 97 -24.16 4.64 13.16
C ARG A 97 -24.23 3.20 13.69
N GLY A 98 -23.73 2.94 14.89
CA GLY A 98 -23.81 1.61 15.52
C GLY A 98 -22.92 0.53 14.90
N LEU A 99 -21.82 0.93 14.26
CA LEU A 99 -20.78 0.07 13.67
C LEU A 99 -19.54 -0.09 14.58
N ASP A 100 -19.71 0.03 15.89
CA ASP A 100 -18.66 -0.02 16.91
C ASP A 100 -18.50 -1.38 17.60
N ARG A 101 -19.23 -2.39 17.14
CA ARG A 101 -19.32 -3.73 17.76
C ARG A 101 -19.27 -4.85 16.74
#